data_AF-A0A1Y6BZR2-F1
#
_entry.id   AF-A0A1Y6BZR2-F1
#
_cell.length_a   1.000
_cell.length_b   1.000
_cell.length_c   1.000
_cell.angle_alpha   90.00
_cell.angle_beta   90.00
_cell.angle_gamma   90.00
#
_symmetry.space_group_name_H-M   'P 1'
#
loop_
_entity.id
_entity.type
_entity.pdbx_description
1 polymer ?
#
loop_
_entity_poly.entity_id
_entity_poly.type
_entity_poly.pdbx_seq_one_letter_code
_entity_poly.pdbx_strand_id
1 'polypeptide(L)'
;MIKRDRNSEGDDPTLVRHIHDLSALNGIISGDIEQFYSLFNASHDIDQGSTARQTGMQALEAVGNMIEELKSDGLYQKEYEQFVASMSYASDDEQIDFSQAIEKLSELHGYLKAIS
;
A
#
# COMPACT_ATOMS: atom_id res chain seq x y z
N MET A 1 11.73 4.49 -0.89
CA MET A 1 12.48 4.17 0.34
C MET A 1 11.56 4.28 1.54
N ILE A 2 10.93 3.17 1.88
CA ILE A 2 10.21 2.98 3.13
C ILE A 2 11.26 3.06 4.25
N LYS A 3 11.23 4.14 5.02
CA LYS A 3 12.05 4.26 6.24
C LYS A 3 11.37 3.48 7.36
N ARG A 4 11.54 2.15 7.38
CA ARG A 4 11.14 1.32 8.53
C ARG A 4 12.36 0.81 9.27
N ASP A 5 12.32 0.90 10.58
CA ASP A 5 13.22 0.23 11.49
C ASP A 5 12.37 -0.71 12.35
N ARG A 6 12.35 -1.99 11.98
CA ARG A 6 11.56 -3.04 12.65
C ARG A 6 11.95 -3.27 14.12
N ASN A 7 13.10 -2.73 14.56
CA ASN A 7 13.54 -2.78 15.95
C ASN A 7 13.25 -1.49 16.73
N SER A 8 12.66 -0.49 16.08
CA SER A 8 12.28 0.77 16.73
C SER A 8 10.87 0.68 17.31
N GLU A 9 10.63 1.26 18.48
CA GLU A 9 9.28 1.41 19.06
C GLU A 9 8.34 2.26 18.17
N GLY A 10 8.90 3.01 17.21
CA GLY A 10 8.15 3.76 16.20
C GLY A 10 7.87 2.96 14.92
N ASP A 11 8.18 1.66 14.90
CA ASP A 11 7.82 0.80 13.79
C ASP A 11 6.31 0.81 13.58
N ASP A 12 5.89 1.01 12.34
CA ASP A 12 4.49 1.10 11.99
C ASP A 12 4.02 -0.19 11.29
N PRO A 13 3.52 -1.19 12.05
CA PRO A 13 2.99 -2.42 11.49
C PRO A 13 1.68 -2.18 10.73
N THR A 14 1.13 -0.95 10.71
CA THR A 14 -0.09 -0.67 9.96
C THR A 14 0.13 -0.68 8.44
N LEU A 15 1.38 -0.71 7.97
CA LEU A 15 1.66 -0.81 6.53
C LEU A 15 1.04 -2.08 5.90
N VAL A 16 1.15 -3.24 6.56
CA VAL A 16 0.52 -4.48 6.05
C VAL A 16 -1.01 -4.41 6.08
N ARG A 17 -1.59 -3.68 7.04
CA ARG A 17 -3.03 -3.39 7.09
C ARG A 17 -3.44 -2.50 5.91
N HIS A 18 -2.70 -1.43 5.64
CA HIS A 18 -2.98 -0.54 4.52
C HIS A 18 -2.91 -1.26 3.17
N ILE A 19 -1.93 -2.16 3.00
CA ILE A 19 -1.83 -3.00 1.81
C ILE A 19 -3.07 -3.89 1.67
N HIS A 20 -3.50 -4.54 2.75
CA HIS A 20 -4.70 -5.37 2.77
C HIS A 20 -5.95 -4.54 2.42
N ASP A 21 -6.15 -3.41 3.08
CA ASP A 21 -7.31 -2.54 2.88
C ASP A 21 -7.37 -1.99 1.44
N LEU A 22 -6.24 -1.55 0.88
CA LEU A 22 -6.17 -1.11 -0.52
C LEU A 22 -6.51 -2.23 -1.50
N SER A 23 -6.08 -3.46 -1.20
CA SER A 23 -6.37 -4.62 -2.04
C SER A 23 -7.85 -5.00 -1.98
N ALA A 24 -8.46 -4.97 -0.80
CA ALA A 24 -9.89 -5.21 -0.60
C ALA A 24 -10.75 -4.13 -1.28
N LEU A 25 -10.29 -2.87 -1.25
CA LEU A 25 -10.96 -1.74 -1.88
C LEU A 25 -10.67 -1.62 -3.39
N ASN A 26 -9.78 -2.43 -3.97
CA ASN A 26 -9.35 -2.29 -5.36
C ASN A 26 -10.52 -2.28 -6.36
N GLY A 27 -11.56 -3.07 -6.11
CA GLY A 27 -12.78 -3.08 -6.95
C GLY A 27 -13.58 -1.78 -6.89
N ILE A 28 -13.58 -1.09 -5.74
CA ILE A 28 -14.24 0.21 -5.59
C ILE A 28 -13.36 1.31 -6.21
N ILE A 29 -12.05 1.26 -5.93
CA ILE A 29 -11.08 2.24 -6.42
C ILE A 29 -11.03 2.24 -7.95
N SER A 30 -10.99 1.06 -8.58
CA SER A 30 -10.99 0.96 -10.05
C SER A 30 -12.30 1.45 -10.70
N GLY A 31 -13.41 1.48 -9.96
CA GLY A 31 -14.69 2.02 -10.43
C GLY A 31 -14.73 3.55 -10.51
N ASP A 32 -13.93 4.26 -9.72
CA ASP A 32 -13.84 5.73 -9.72
C ASP A 32 -12.37 6.18 -9.51
N ILE A 33 -11.51 5.73 -10.42
CA ILE A 33 -10.06 5.92 -10.31
C ILE A 33 -9.64 7.40 -10.38
N GLU A 34 -10.37 8.23 -11.11
CA GLU A 34 -10.08 9.67 -11.23
C GLU A 34 -10.32 10.39 -9.90
N GLN A 35 -11.42 10.08 -9.20
CA GLN A 35 -11.68 10.63 -7.88
C GLN A 35 -10.64 10.15 -6.87
N PHE A 36 -10.28 8.87 -6.93
CA PHE A 36 -9.22 8.32 -6.08
C PHE A 36 -7.88 9.01 -6.32
N TYR A 37 -7.49 9.24 -7.58
CA TYR A 37 -6.23 9.91 -7.91
C TYR A 37 -6.20 11.36 -7.44
N SER A 38 -7.31 12.09 -7.57
CA SER A 38 -7.44 13.45 -7.04
C SER A 38 -7.25 13.48 -5.51
N LEU A 39 -7.91 12.57 -4.79
CA LEU A 39 -7.76 12.45 -3.33
C LEU A 39 -6.35 12.00 -2.93
N PHE A 40 -5.76 11.09 -3.69
CA PHE A 40 -4.41 10.60 -3.46
C PHE A 40 -3.37 11.71 -3.61
N ASN A 41 -3.46 12.52 -4.68
CA ASN A 41 -2.59 13.68 -4.87
C ASN A 41 -2.82 14.74 -3.79
N ALA A 42 -4.06 15.05 -3.45
CA ALA A 42 -4.37 16.00 -2.39
C ALA A 42 -3.81 15.53 -1.03
N SER A 43 -3.92 14.24 -0.71
CA SER A 43 -3.35 13.65 0.50
C SER A 43 -1.82 13.70 0.47
N HIS A 44 -1.19 13.40 -0.66
CA HIS A 44 0.26 13.47 -0.82
C HIS A 44 0.78 14.90 -0.67
N ASP A 45 0.10 15.89 -1.26
CA ASP A 45 0.46 17.31 -1.15
C ASP A 45 0.40 17.82 0.30
N ILE A 46 -0.63 17.40 1.06
CA ILE A 46 -0.73 17.70 2.50
C ILE A 46 0.45 17.09 3.26
N ASP A 47 0.82 15.84 2.94
CA ASP A 47 1.93 15.13 3.59
C ASP A 47 3.31 15.71 3.20
N GLN A 48 3.48 16.19 1.97
CA GLN A 48 4.67 16.91 1.50
C GLN A 48 4.79 18.32 2.10
N GLY A 49 3.66 18.96 2.43
CA GLY A 49 3.59 20.26 3.11
C GLY A 49 4.01 20.19 4.58
N SER A 50 4.00 19.00 5.19
CA SER A 50 4.56 18.74 6.50
C SER A 50 6.07 18.50 6.37
N THR A 51 6.88 19.39 6.97
CA THR A 51 8.33 19.57 6.80
C THR A 51 9.22 18.33 7.06
N ALA A 52 8.65 17.16 7.38
CA ALA A 52 9.37 15.93 7.73
C ALA A 52 9.56 14.92 6.58
N ARG A 53 8.83 15.03 5.46
CA ARG A 53 8.79 14.00 4.38
C ARG A 53 9.03 14.54 2.97
N GLN A 54 9.85 15.58 2.82
CA GLN A 54 10.31 16.06 1.51
C GLN A 54 11.17 14.99 0.83
N THR A 55 10.54 14.13 0.04
CA THR A 55 11.24 13.11 -0.75
C THR A 55 11.47 13.58 -2.18
N GLY A 56 10.78 14.65 -2.62
CA GLY A 56 10.84 15.15 -4.00
C GLY A 56 10.31 14.16 -5.05
N MET A 57 9.83 12.99 -4.61
CA MET A 57 9.28 11.95 -5.46
C MET A 57 7.81 12.26 -5.78
N GLN A 58 7.46 12.10 -7.04
CA GLN A 58 6.06 12.10 -7.46
C GLN A 58 5.35 10.93 -6.78
N ALA A 59 4.09 11.13 -6.37
CA ALA A 59 3.33 10.14 -5.61
C ALA A 59 3.28 8.76 -6.30
N LEU A 60 3.25 8.75 -7.64
CA LEU A 60 3.35 7.56 -8.49
C LEU A 60 4.70 6.82 -8.38
N GLU A 61 5.81 7.55 -8.30
CA GLU A 61 7.13 6.93 -8.12
C GLU A 61 7.27 6.36 -6.71
N ALA A 62 6.68 7.02 -5.71
CA ALA A 62 6.65 6.52 -4.34
C ALA A 62 5.91 5.18 -4.23
N VAL A 63 4.73 5.05 -4.87
CA VAL A 63 3.97 3.80 -4.92
C VAL A 63 4.74 2.70 -5.65
N GLY A 64 5.36 3.01 -6.79
CA GLY A 64 6.17 2.04 -7.53
C GLY A 64 7.34 1.51 -6.72
N ASN A 65 8.08 2.40 -6.04
CA ASN A 65 9.18 2.02 -5.16
C ASN A 65 8.70 1.21 -3.95
N MET A 66 7.54 1.55 -3.37
CA MET A 66 6.94 0.78 -2.28
C MET A 66 6.65 -0.66 -2.71
N ILE A 67 6.05 -0.86 -3.90
CA ILE A 67 5.74 -2.19 -4.43
C ILE A 67 7.02 -3.03 -4.60
N GLU A 68 8.07 -2.45 -5.16
CA GLU A 68 9.35 -3.16 -5.35
C GLU A 68 10.05 -3.50 -4.03
N GLU A 69 9.99 -2.61 -3.04
CA GLU A 69 10.48 -2.87 -1.68
C GLU A 69 9.69 -4.00 -1.00
N LEU A 70 8.36 -4.02 -1.14
CA LEU A 70 7.52 -5.10 -0.60
C LEU A 70 7.81 -6.45 -1.26
N LYS A 71 8.09 -6.48 -2.57
CA LYS A 71 8.46 -7.71 -3.29
C LYS A 71 9.85 -8.22 -2.94
N SER A 72 10.79 -7.32 -2.67
CA SER A 72 12.19 -7.68 -2.40
C SER A 72 12.43 -8.09 -0.94
N ASP A 73 11.57 -7.68 -0.01
CA ASP A 73 11.71 -7.98 1.40
C ASP A 73 10.65 -8.99 1.89
N GLY A 74 11.07 -10.26 1.95
CA GLY A 74 10.23 -11.39 2.38
C GLY A 74 9.76 -11.34 3.85
N LEU A 75 10.22 -10.38 4.67
CA LEU A 75 9.64 -10.16 5.99
C LEU A 75 8.24 -9.56 5.89
N TYR A 76 7.95 -8.75 4.87
CA TYR A 76 6.60 -8.21 4.66
C TYR A 76 5.58 -9.29 4.36
N GLN A 77 5.95 -10.33 3.61
CA GLN A 77 5.09 -11.48 3.38
C GLN A 77 4.69 -12.13 4.71
N LYS A 78 5.65 -12.38 5.59
CA LYS A 78 5.39 -12.99 6.91
C LYS A 78 4.54 -12.10 7.81
N GLU A 79 4.81 -10.79 7.83
CA GLU A 79 4.02 -9.81 8.57
C GLU A 79 2.56 -9.78 8.06
N TYR A 80 2.38 -9.84 6.75
CA TYR A 80 1.06 -9.87 6.11
C TYR A 80 0.29 -11.15 6.45
N GLU A 81 0.93 -12.32 6.32
CA GLU A 81 0.34 -13.61 6.69
C GLU A 81 -0.08 -13.63 8.18
N GLN A 82 0.78 -13.12 9.08
CA GLN A 82 0.45 -12.99 10.50
C GLN A 82 -0.72 -12.04 10.74
N PHE A 83 -0.76 -10.91 10.02
CA PHE A 83 -1.84 -9.94 10.11
C PHE A 83 -3.18 -10.56 9.67
N VAL A 84 -3.23 -11.19 8.50
CA VAL A 84 -4.44 -11.87 7.99
C VAL A 84 -4.88 -12.97 8.96
N ALA A 85 -3.93 -13.80 9.44
CA ALA A 85 -4.23 -14.82 10.43
C ALA A 85 -4.80 -14.25 11.74
N SER A 86 -4.35 -13.05 12.16
CA SER A 86 -4.86 -12.37 13.36
C SER A 86 -6.23 -11.71 13.16
N MET A 87 -6.58 -11.34 11.93
CA MET A 87 -7.88 -10.77 11.56
C MET A 87 -8.94 -11.87 11.35
N SER A 88 -8.50 -13.10 11.11
CA SER A 88 -9.41 -14.15 10.66
C SER A 88 -10.26 -14.76 11.78
N TYR A 89 -11.55 -14.40 11.75
CA TYR A 89 -12.66 -15.30 12.08
C TYR A 89 -13.39 -15.80 10.81
N ALA A 90 -12.88 -15.47 9.61
CA ALA A 90 -13.51 -15.73 8.31
C ALA A 90 -12.85 -16.92 7.59
N SER A 91 -13.59 -17.60 6.73
CA SER A 91 -13.12 -18.78 6.00
C SER A 91 -11.94 -18.46 5.09
N ASP A 92 -10.98 -19.39 4.98
CA ASP A 92 -9.75 -19.26 4.19
C ASP A 92 -10.00 -18.88 2.71
N ASP A 93 -11.20 -19.14 2.20
CA ASP A 93 -11.60 -18.94 0.80
C ASP A 93 -11.88 -17.47 0.41
N GLU A 94 -12.04 -16.57 1.39
CA GLU A 94 -12.23 -15.11 1.17
C GLU A 94 -10.98 -14.29 1.53
N GLN A 95 -9.88 -14.92 1.91
CA GLN A 95 -8.67 -14.23 2.32
C GLN A 95 -7.84 -13.78 1.12
N ILE A 96 -7.51 -12.49 1.09
CA ILE A 96 -6.54 -11.93 0.16
C ILE A 96 -5.17 -12.38 0.65
N ASP A 97 -4.47 -13.19 -0.13
CA ASP A 97 -3.08 -13.56 0.18
C ASP A 97 -2.10 -12.43 -0.19
N PHE A 98 -0.86 -12.50 0.31
CA PHE A 98 0.13 -11.46 0.06
C PHE A 98 0.41 -11.26 -1.43
N SER A 99 0.41 -12.33 -2.23
CA SER A 99 0.66 -12.25 -3.67
C SER A 99 -0.49 -11.55 -4.39
N GLN A 100 -1.74 -11.88 -4.03
CA GLN A 100 -2.93 -11.20 -4.52
C GLN A 100 -2.93 -9.73 -4.13
N ALA A 101 -2.56 -9.39 -2.90
CA ALA A 101 -2.49 -8.00 -2.44
C ALA A 101 -1.50 -7.18 -3.26
N ILE A 102 -0.31 -7.74 -3.51
CA ILE A 102 0.72 -7.08 -4.33
C ILE A 102 0.30 -6.98 -5.80
N GLU A 103 -0.39 -7.99 -6.33
CA GLU A 103 -0.94 -7.95 -7.69
C GLU A 103 -1.98 -6.82 -7.82
N LYS A 104 -2.93 -6.73 -6.88
CA LYS A 104 -3.96 -5.68 -6.83
C LYS A 104 -3.35 -4.28 -6.69
N LEU A 105 -2.33 -4.12 -5.85
CA LEU A 105 -1.55 -2.89 -5.77
C LEU A 105 -0.83 -2.55 -7.07
N SER A 106 -0.30 -3.55 -7.78
CA SER A 106 0.37 -3.36 -9.08
C SER A 106 -0.63 -2.96 -10.17
N GLU A 107 -1.83 -3.56 -10.18
CA GLU A 107 -2.95 -3.16 -11.03
C GLU A 107 -3.33 -1.70 -10.77
N LEU A 108 -3.51 -1.33 -9.49
CA LEU A 108 -3.81 0.03 -9.08
C LEU A 108 -2.74 1.02 -9.55
N HIS A 109 -1.45 0.70 -9.36
CA HIS A 109 -0.35 1.51 -9.86
C HIS A 109 -0.40 1.69 -11.37
N GLY A 110 -0.78 0.63 -12.10
CA GLY A 110 -1.01 0.67 -13.54
C GLY A 110 -2.14 1.63 -13.92
N TYR A 111 -3.28 1.59 -13.21
CA TYR A 111 -4.39 2.51 -13.45
C TYR A 111 -4.00 3.96 -13.17
N LEU A 112 -3.31 4.22 -12.06
CA LEU A 112 -2.82 5.56 -11.73
C LEU A 112 -1.86 6.09 -12.80
N LYS A 113 -0.99 5.24 -13.35
CA LYS A 113 -0.11 5.62 -14.47
C LYS A 113 -0.87 5.96 -15.74
N ALA A 114 -1.99 5.29 -16.00
CA ALA A 114 -2.78 5.51 -17.21
C ALA A 114 -3.54 6.85 -17.21
N ILE A 115 -3.81 7.40 -16.03
CA ILE A 115 -4.54 8.67 -15.84
C ILE A 115 -3.64 9.85 -15.40
N SER A 116 -2.33 9.60 -15.24
CA SER A 116 -1.32 10.59 -14.86
C SER A 116 -0.91 11.51 -15.99
#